data_AF-A0A661BI23-F1
#
_entry.id   AF-A0A661BI23-F1
#
_cell.length_a   1.000
_cell.length_b   1.000
_cell.length_c   1.000
_cell.angle_alpha   90.00
_cell.angle_beta   90.00
_cell.angle_gamma   90.00
#
_symmetry.space_group_name_H-M   'P 1'
#
loop_
_entity.id
_entity.type
_entity.pdbx_description
1 polymer ?
#
loop_
_entity_poly.entity_id
_entity_poly.type
_entity_poly.pdbx_seq_one_letter_code
_entity_poly.pdbx_strand_id
1 'polypeptide(L)' 'MGKFYIGQTNNLEDRIKRYNEGRYKYTKGGKWRLVYSDEFDTKIDAVRRECKLKSYKSRQKILEIIEFCK' A
#
# COMPACT_ATOMS: atom_id res chain seq x y z
N MET A 1 -15.47 1.77 -6.58
CA MET A 1 -14.85 0.41 -6.43
C MET A 1 -13.42 0.58 -5.93
N GLY A 2 -13.20 0.36 -4.62
CA GLY A 2 -11.95 0.71 -3.95
C GLY A 2 -10.78 -0.19 -4.36
N LYS A 3 -9.92 0.26 -5.27
CA LYS A 3 -8.67 -0.43 -5.59
C LYS A 3 -7.71 -0.27 -4.42
N PHE A 4 -7.13 -1.38 -3.96
CA PHE A 4 -6.01 -1.33 -3.02
C PHE A 4 -4.71 -1.35 -3.82
N TYR A 5 -3.78 -0.48 -3.43
CA TYR A 5 -2.43 -0.49 -3.95
C TYR A 5 -1.50 -0.97 -2.82
N ILE A 6 -0.78 -2.06 -3.07
CA ILE A 6 0.18 -2.64 -2.13
C ILE A 6 1.56 -2.44 -2.74
N GLY A 7 2.42 -1.74 -2.02
CA GLY A 7 3.77 -1.45 -2.46
C GLY A 7 4.66 -1.10 -1.28
N GLN A 8 5.96 -1.28 -1.46
CA GLN A 8 7.00 -0.79 -0.56
C GLN A 8 7.61 0.53 -1.05
N THR A 9 8.09 1.35 -0.12
CA THR A 9 8.81 2.59 -0.43
C THR A 9 9.69 3.00 0.73
N ASN A 10 10.79 3.70 0.45
CA ASN A 10 11.65 4.29 1.47
C ASN A 10 11.13 5.67 1.94
N ASN A 11 10.20 6.28 1.19
CA ASN A 11 9.62 7.57 1.53
C ASN A 11 8.11 7.55 1.25
N LEU A 12 7.34 7.32 2.31
CA LEU A 12 5.89 7.12 2.24
C LEU A 12 5.16 8.41 1.84
N GLU A 13 5.60 9.55 2.37
CA GLU A 13 4.99 10.85 2.10
C GLU A 13 5.13 11.26 0.63
N ASP A 14 6.34 11.18 0.09
CA ASP A 14 6.62 11.46 -1.32
C ASP A 14 5.83 10.49 -2.23
N ARG A 15 5.73 9.21 -1.85
CA ARG A 15 4.93 8.22 -2.58
C ARG A 15 3.45 8.63 -2.67
N ILE A 16 2.85 8.99 -1.54
CA ILE A 16 1.43 9.41 -1.48
C ILE A 16 1.22 10.69 -2.29
N LYS A 17 2.14 11.65 -2.15
CA LYS A 17 2.09 12.92 -2.88
C LYS A 17 2.14 12.69 -4.40
N ARG A 18 3.08 11.87 -4.90
CA ARG A 18 3.19 11.53 -6.32
C ARG A 18 1.96 10.82 -6.87
N TYR A 19 1.35 9.93 -6.08
CA TYR A 19 0.14 9.22 -6.47
C TYR A 19 -1.06 10.19 -6.56
N ASN A 20 -1.17 11.12 -5.60
CA ASN A 20 -2.21 12.16 -5.58
C ASN A 20 -1.98 13.28 -6.61
N GLU A 21 -0.74 13.55 -7.02
CA GLU A 21 -0.41 14.49 -8.11
C GLU A 21 -0.84 13.97 -9.50
N GLY A 22 -1.29 12.72 -9.63
CA GLY A 22 -1.86 12.20 -10.88
C GLY A 22 -0.84 12.05 -12.02
N ARG A 23 0.47 12.00 -11.72
CA ARG A 23 1.52 11.90 -12.75
C ARG A 23 1.56 10.55 -13.48
N TYR A 24 0.98 9.48 -12.92
CA TYR A 24 0.92 8.16 -13.54
C TYR A 24 -0.46 7.86 -14.15
N LYS A 25 -0.50 7.28 -15.35
CA LYS A 25 -1.73 6.85 -16.06
C LYS A 25 -2.66 6.00 -15.18
N TYR A 26 -2.13 5.22 -14.23
CA TYR A 26 -2.88 4.34 -13.33
C TYR A 26 -3.35 5.00 -12.01
N THR A 27 -2.82 6.18 -11.67
CA THR A 27 -3.20 6.97 -10.48
C THR A 27 -4.01 8.22 -10.85
N LYS A 28 -4.14 8.50 -12.15
CA LYS A 28 -4.97 9.56 -12.73
C LYS A 28 -6.44 9.28 -12.43
N GLY A 29 -7.01 9.97 -11.44
CA GLY A 29 -8.46 9.96 -11.20
C GLY A 29 -8.93 9.69 -9.76
N GLY A 30 -8.05 9.68 -8.75
CA GLY A 30 -8.51 9.50 -7.37
C GLY A 30 -7.56 10.00 -6.30
N LYS A 31 -8.12 10.49 -5.18
CA LYS A 31 -7.38 10.75 -3.95
C LYS A 31 -7.02 9.41 -3.29
N TRP A 32 -5.74 9.08 -3.25
CA TRP A 32 -5.22 7.93 -2.52
C TRP A 32 -5.01 8.33 -1.06
N ARG A 33 -5.59 7.55 -0.15
CA ARG A 33 -5.38 7.67 1.29
C ARG A 33 -4.57 6.48 1.76
N LEU A 34 -3.54 6.75 2.57
CA LEU A 34 -2.84 5.70 3.30
C LEU A 34 -3.78 5.10 4.35
N VAL A 35 -3.93 3.78 4.32
CA VAL A 35 -4.77 3.03 5.28
C VAL A 35 -3.94 2.13 6.19
N TYR A 36 -2.73 1.76 5.76
CA TYR A 36 -1.81 0.89 6.49
C TYR A 36 -0.39 1.11 5.99
N SER A 37 0.56 1.17 6.91
CA SER A 37 2.00 1.21 6.64
C SER A 37 2.72 0.44 7.74
N ASP A 38 3.84 -0.17 7.39
CA ASP A 38 4.63 -1.05 8.25
C ASP A 38 6.09 -0.76 7.93
N GLU A 39 6.90 -0.52 8.96
CA GLU A 39 8.29 -0.13 8.82
C GLU A 39 9.18 -1.36 9.07
N PHE A 40 10.15 -1.56 8.18
CA PHE A 40 11.08 -2.68 8.26
C PHE A 40 12.51 -2.16 8.12
N ASP A 41 13.40 -2.63 8.98
CA ASP A 41 14.84 -2.32 8.93
C ASP A 41 15.50 -2.86 7.66
N THR A 42 15.02 -4.00 7.15
CA THR A 42 15.60 -4.63 5.96
C THR A 42 14.64 -4.61 4.78
N LYS A 43 15.22 -4.39 3.59
CA LYS A 43 14.50 -4.53 2.32
C LYS A 43 13.92 -5.93 2.13
N ILE A 44 14.59 -6.95 2.66
CA ILE A 44 14.18 -8.35 2.51
C ILE A 44 12.87 -8.59 3.27
N ASP A 45 12.78 -8.11 4.51
CA ASP A 45 11.56 -8.21 5.32
C ASP A 45 10.41 -7.42 4.70
N ALA A 46 10.67 -6.20 4.21
CA ALA A 46 9.69 -5.41 3.48
C ALA A 46 9.12 -6.15 2.25
N VAL A 47 10.01 -6.73 1.42
CA VAL A 47 9.59 -7.51 0.23
C VAL A 47 8.81 -8.76 0.63
N ARG A 48 9.24 -9.49 1.67
CA ARG A 48 8.52 -10.67 2.16
C ARG A 48 7.11 -10.31 2.62
N ARG A 49 6.97 -9.20 3.35
CA ARG A 49 5.67 -8.67 3.76
C ARG A 49 4.83 -8.28 2.56
N GLU A 50 5.39 -7.57 1.59
CA GLU A 50 4.72 -7.16 0.35
C GLU A 50 4.19 -8.36 -0.44
N CYS A 51 5.03 -9.37 -0.66
CA CYS A 51 4.65 -10.62 -1.33
C CYS A 51 3.53 -11.35 -0.58
N LYS A 52 3.61 -11.43 0.75
CA LYS A 52 2.57 -12.04 1.59
C LYS A 52 1.23 -11.31 1.44
N LEU A 53 1.25 -9.97 1.47
CA LEU A 53 0.06 -9.14 1.29
C LEU A 53 -0.53 -9.28 -0.12
N LYS A 54 0.32 -9.29 -1.16
CA LYS A 54 -0.11 -9.51 -2.56
C LYS A 54 -0.62 -10.93 -2.83
N SER A 55 -0.15 -11.92 -2.07
CA SER A 55 -0.59 -13.32 -2.19
C SER A 55 -2.02 -13.53 -1.70
N TYR A 56 -2.55 -12.61 -0.87
CA TYR A 56 -3.93 -12.69 -0.44
C TYR A 56 -4.89 -12.46 -1.61
N LYS A 57 -5.44 -13.56 -2.11
CA LYS A 57 -6.48 -13.57 -3.16
C LYS A 57 -7.79 -12.93 -2.67
N SER A 58 -8.01 -12.89 -1.35
CA SER A 58 -9.21 -12.34 -0.73
C SER A 58 -8.97 -10.95 -0.16
N ARG A 59 -9.82 -10.01 -0.57
CA ARG A 59 -9.87 -8.63 -0.06
C ARG A 59 -10.10 -8.57 1.46
N GLN A 60 -10.89 -9.49 2.02
CA GLN A 60 -11.19 -9.54 3.45
C GLN A 60 -9.93 -9.63 4.31
N LYS A 61 -8.96 -10.49 3.95
CA LYS A 61 -7.69 -10.60 4.69
C LYS A 61 -6.93 -9.28 4.75
N ILE A 62 -6.98 -8.49 3.67
CA ILE A 62 -6.33 -7.17 3.65
C ILE A 62 -7.08 -6.20 4.58
N LEU A 63 -8.41 -6.24 4.58
CA LEU A 63 -9.24 -5.42 5.47
C LEU A 63 -9.04 -5.78 6.95
N GLU A 64 -8.98 -7.07 7.29
CA GLU A 64 -8.70 -7.54 8.64
C GLU A 64 -7.36 -7.01 9.15
N ILE A 65 -6.32 -7.02 8.31
CA ILE A 65 -5.00 -6.46 8.68
C ILE A 65 -5.09 -4.95 8.92
N ILE A 66 -5.84 -4.23 8.08
CA ILE A 66 -6.05 -2.78 8.24
C ILE A 66 -6.83 -2.48 9.52
N GLU A 67 -7.85 -3.28 9.85
CA GLU A 67 -8.70 -3.10 11.03
C GLU A 67 -7.98 -3.48 12.32
N PHE A 68 -7.15 -4.52 12.31
CA PHE A 68 -6.40 -4.96 13.48
C PHE A 68 -5.25 -4.02 13.87
N CYS A 69 -4.80 -3.18 12.94
CA CYS A 69 -3.72 -2.22 13.18
C CYS A 69 -4.22 -0.83 13.61
N LYS A 70 -5.54 -0.66 13.80
CA LYS A 70 -6.15 0.52 14.43
C LYS A 70 -6.07 0.43 15.94
#